data_AF-A0A9X2FWM6-F1
#
_entry.id   AF-A0A9X2FWM6-F1
#
_cell.length_a   1.000
_cell.length_b   1.000
_cell.length_c   1.000
_cell.angle_alpha   90.00
_cell.angle_beta   90.00
_cell.angle_gamma   90.00
#
_symmetry.space_group_name_H-M   'P 1'
#
loop_
_entity.id
_entity.type
_entity.pdbx_description
1 polymer ?
#
loop_
_entity_poly.entity_id
_entity_poly.type
_entity_poly.pdbx_seq_one_letter_code
_entity_poly.pdbx_strand_id
1 'polypeptide(L)'
;MDLTNILGDASSDLTVLQMSLRAIIVFVFATVLFRCLPRKSLADTTVIDLILTLLIGSSLSRALTGNAPIGPVLAACVVLGLLWVLLGQLAMRSTWFSNLVKGRPLEVIRDGKLDEAVLKRAHMGRRDLEQKLRMQGYARIEDVPRAYIERNGAISVLKE
;
A
#
# COMPACT_ATOMS: atom_id res chain seq x y z
N MET A 1 2.27 12.33 37.78
CA MET A 1 0.95 12.54 37.15
C MET A 1 0.86 11.59 35.98
N ASP A 2 0.11 10.51 36.13
CA ASP A 2 0.05 9.44 35.14
C ASP A 2 -0.48 9.97 33.80
N LEU A 3 0.19 9.61 32.69
CA LEU A 3 -0.24 9.98 31.34
C LEU A 3 -1.68 9.58 31.03
N THR A 4 -2.19 8.56 31.73
CA THR A 4 -3.58 8.10 31.67
C THR A 4 -4.56 9.13 32.21
N ASN A 5 -4.19 9.92 33.22
CA ASN A 5 -5.05 11.00 33.74
C ASN A 5 -5.12 12.22 32.81
N ILE A 6 -4.05 12.48 32.04
CA ILE A 6 -3.99 13.61 31.09
C ILE A 6 -4.67 13.24 29.76
N LEU A 7 -4.54 11.99 29.32
CA LEU A 7 -5.06 11.54 28.02
C LEU A 7 -6.42 10.85 28.12
N GLY A 8 -6.87 10.46 29.31
CA GLY A 8 -8.09 9.67 29.51
C GLY A 8 -7.90 8.20 29.13
N ASP A 9 -8.71 7.32 29.70
CA ASP A 9 -8.77 5.90 29.32
C ASP A 9 -9.83 5.69 28.23
N ALA A 10 -9.89 4.50 27.63
CA ALA A 10 -10.87 4.16 26.58
C ALA A 10 -12.33 4.15 27.08
N SER A 11 -12.55 4.22 28.39
CA SER A 11 -13.87 4.11 29.05
C SER A 11 -14.38 5.42 29.68
N SER A 12 -13.63 6.52 29.62
CA SER A 12 -14.03 7.81 30.18
C SER A 12 -14.75 8.69 29.16
N ASP A 13 -15.74 9.48 29.57
CA ASP A 13 -16.28 10.58 28.75
C ASP A 13 -15.17 11.60 28.49
N LEU A 14 -14.65 11.62 27.27
CA LEU A 14 -13.48 12.41 26.91
C LEU A 14 -13.88 13.87 26.71
N THR A 15 -13.22 14.75 27.46
CA THR A 15 -13.42 16.20 27.31
C THR A 15 -12.87 16.70 25.97
N VAL A 16 -13.40 17.83 25.48
CA VAL A 16 -12.92 18.49 24.23
C VAL A 16 -11.40 18.74 24.27
N LEU A 17 -10.86 19.08 25.44
CA LEU A 17 -9.44 19.31 25.64
C LEU A 17 -8.62 18.02 25.47
N GLN A 18 -9.07 16.92 26.07
CA GLN A 18 -8.42 15.60 25.93
C GLN A 18 -8.45 15.11 24.48
N MET A 19 -9.58 15.28 23.78
CA MET A 19 -9.71 14.97 22.35
C MET A 19 -8.73 15.78 21.49
N SER A 20 -8.63 17.09 21.74
CA SER A 20 -7.71 17.97 21.02
C SER A 20 -6.25 17.58 21.25
N LEU A 21 -5.88 17.23 22.49
CA LEU A 21 -4.53 16.79 22.81
C LEU A 21 -4.18 15.45 22.14
N ARG A 22 -5.10 14.48 22.14
CA ARG A 22 -4.95 13.22 21.41
C ARG A 22 -4.77 13.46 19.92
N ALA A 23 -5.51 14.38 19.32
CA ALA A 23 -5.39 14.72 17.90
C ALA A 23 -3.99 15.22 17.55
N ILE A 24 -3.43 16.13 18.35
CA ILE A 24 -2.07 16.64 18.16
C ILE A 24 -1.04 15.50 18.27
N ILE A 25 -1.15 14.65 19.30
CA ILE A 25 -0.23 13.53 19.51
C ILE A 25 -0.29 12.53 18.36
N VAL A 26 -1.49 12.12 17.96
CA VAL A 26 -1.69 11.17 16.86
C VAL A 26 -1.17 11.75 15.55
N PHE A 27 -1.41 13.03 15.27
CA PHE A 27 -0.94 13.69 14.05
C PHE A 27 0.59 13.75 13.99
N VAL A 28 1.25 14.21 15.06
CA VAL A 28 2.71 14.30 15.13
C VAL A 28 3.33 12.90 15.03
N PHE A 29 2.79 11.93 15.77
CA PHE A 29 3.23 10.55 15.72
C PHE A 29 3.10 9.95 14.31
N ALA A 30 1.92 10.09 13.68
CA ALA A 30 1.68 9.57 12.34
C ALA A 30 2.66 10.18 11.34
N THR A 31 2.88 11.49 11.42
CA THR A 31 3.82 12.20 10.56
C THR A 31 5.24 11.62 10.70
N VAL A 32 5.72 11.41 11.92
CA VAL A 32 7.03 10.81 12.17
C VAL A 32 7.09 9.36 11.66
N LEU A 33 6.07 8.55 11.98
CA LEU A 33 6.00 7.15 11.58
C LEU A 33 6.05 7.00 10.05
N PHE A 34 5.19 7.72 9.31
CA PHE A 34 5.16 7.69 7.85
C PHE A 34 6.41 8.32 7.21
N ARG A 35 7.10 9.22 7.92
CA ARG A 35 8.36 9.80 7.44
C ARG A 35 9.55 8.83 7.55
N CYS A 36 9.51 7.90 8.52
CA CYS A 36 10.47 6.81 8.69
C CYS A 36 10.20 5.64 7.74
N LEU A 37 8.97 5.48 7.26
CA LEU A 37 8.60 4.44 6.31
C LEU A 37 9.25 4.68 4.93
N PRO A 38 9.56 3.61 4.17
CA PRO A 38 10.19 3.72 2.87
C PRO A 38 9.33 4.55 1.92
N ARG A 39 9.94 5.52 1.22
CA ARG A 39 9.24 6.29 0.19
C ARG A 39 8.95 5.40 -1.01
N LYS A 40 7.69 5.23 -1.36
CA LYS A 40 7.25 4.61 -2.60
C LYS A 40 6.45 5.62 -3.41
N SER A 41 6.63 5.60 -4.73
CA SER A 41 5.75 6.34 -5.63
C SER A 41 4.33 5.81 -5.51
N LEU A 42 3.32 6.67 -5.66
CA LEU A 42 1.92 6.24 -5.69
C LEU A 42 1.70 5.17 -6.77
N ALA A 43 2.40 5.29 -7.89
CA ALA A 43 2.36 4.30 -8.97
C ALA A 43 2.92 2.93 -8.54
N ASP A 44 3.88 2.86 -7.62
CA ASP A 44 4.53 1.61 -7.20
C ASP A 44 3.92 1.01 -5.93
N THR A 45 2.79 1.56 -5.49
CA THR A 45 2.11 1.10 -4.27
C THR A 45 1.52 -0.28 -4.50
N THR A 46 1.97 -1.26 -3.71
CA THR A 46 1.46 -2.63 -3.78
C THR A 46 0.23 -2.80 -2.88
N VAL A 47 -0.56 -3.86 -3.12
CA VAL A 47 -1.75 -4.16 -2.29
C VAL A 47 -1.39 -4.28 -0.81
N ILE A 48 -0.23 -4.88 -0.48
CA ILE A 48 0.20 -5.00 0.91
C ILE A 48 0.54 -3.65 1.55
N ASP A 49 1.09 -2.71 0.79
CA ASP A 49 1.34 -1.34 1.28
C ASP A 49 0.01 -0.65 1.63
N LEU A 50 -1.02 -0.89 0.82
CA LEU A 50 -2.36 -0.36 1.02
C LEU A 50 -3.01 -0.97 2.27
N ILE A 51 -2.89 -2.30 2.45
CA ILE A 51 -3.36 -3.00 3.66
C ILE A 51 -2.68 -2.44 4.91
N LEU A 52 -1.34 -2.31 4.91
CA LEU A 52 -0.59 -1.80 6.07
C LEU A 52 -0.96 -0.35 6.39
N THR A 53 -1.11 0.49 5.36
CA THR A 53 -1.54 1.88 5.53
C THR A 53 -2.94 1.97 6.14
N LEU A 54 -3.88 1.13 5.67
CA LEU A 54 -5.23 1.05 6.23
C LEU A 54 -5.24 0.53 7.68
N LEU A 55 -4.43 -0.47 8.00
CA LEU A 55 -4.31 -1.02 9.35
C LEU A 55 -3.77 0.03 10.33
N ILE A 56 -2.74 0.78 9.94
CA ILE A 56 -2.17 1.87 10.75
C ILE A 56 -3.21 3.00 10.88
N GLY A 57 -3.81 3.44 9.77
CA GLY A 57 -4.78 4.53 9.77
C GLY A 57 -6.02 4.23 10.62
N SER A 58 -6.61 3.04 10.48
CA SER A 58 -7.75 2.60 11.29
C SER A 58 -7.40 2.47 12.78
N SER A 59 -6.18 2.03 13.09
CA SER A 59 -5.71 1.94 14.47
C SER A 59 -5.53 3.33 15.08
N LEU A 60 -4.86 4.25 14.39
CA LEU A 60 -4.69 5.64 14.83
C LEU A 60 -6.03 6.37 14.99
N SER A 61 -7.01 6.10 14.13
CA SER A 61 -8.38 6.62 14.27
C SER A 61 -9.01 6.19 15.59
N ARG A 62 -8.86 4.92 16.01
CA ARG A 62 -9.37 4.45 17.32
C ARG A 62 -8.66 5.10 18.51
N ALA A 63 -7.36 5.38 18.40
CA ALA A 63 -6.63 6.14 19.43
C ALA A 63 -7.13 7.59 19.52
N LEU A 64 -7.39 8.21 18.37
CA LEU A 64 -7.92 9.56 18.25
C LEU A 64 -9.30 9.70 18.89
N THR A 65 -10.25 8.83 18.51
CA THR A 65 -11.63 8.86 19.03
C THR A 65 -11.76 8.32 20.45
N GLY A 66 -10.67 7.79 21.00
CA GLY A 66 -10.62 7.17 22.31
C GLY A 66 -11.40 5.88 22.49
N ASN A 67 -11.75 5.23 21.39
CA ASN A 67 -12.25 3.85 21.41
C ASN A 67 -11.18 2.82 21.81
N ALA A 68 -9.90 3.23 21.84
CA ALA A 68 -8.80 2.40 22.32
C ALA A 68 -7.75 3.23 23.08
N PRO A 69 -7.02 2.62 24.03
CA PRO A 69 -5.95 3.29 24.76
C PRO A 69 -4.82 3.72 23.81
N ILE A 70 -4.42 5.00 23.87
CA ILE A 70 -3.46 5.58 22.92
C ILE A 70 -2.09 4.88 22.97
N GLY A 71 -1.54 4.61 24.16
CA GLY A 71 -0.22 4.00 24.31
C GLY A 71 -0.06 2.65 23.59
N PRO A 72 -0.90 1.65 23.89
CA PRO A 72 -0.91 0.36 23.19
C PRO A 72 -1.12 0.48 21.68
N VAL A 73 -2.00 1.38 21.24
CA VAL A 73 -2.23 1.60 19.80
C VAL A 73 -0.98 2.17 19.11
N LEU A 74 -0.33 3.17 19.70
CA LEU A 74 0.89 3.75 19.14
C LEU A 74 2.00 2.69 19.08
N ALA A 75 2.17 1.88 20.13
CA ALA A 75 3.13 0.78 20.14
C ALA A 75 2.83 -0.25 19.04
N ALA A 76 1.56 -0.63 18.84
CA ALA A 76 1.15 -1.52 17.76
C ALA A 76 1.46 -0.93 16.38
N CYS A 77 1.19 0.37 16.17
CA CYS A 77 1.54 1.06 14.92
C CYS A 77 3.05 1.09 14.66
N VAL A 78 3.90 1.23 15.69
CA VAL A 78 5.36 1.10 15.56
C VAL A 78 5.73 -0.30 15.08
N VAL A 79 5.17 -1.34 15.71
CA VAL A 79 5.43 -2.74 15.30
C VAL A 79 4.98 -2.98 13.85
N LEU A 80 3.81 -2.49 13.46
CA LEU A 80 3.34 -2.58 12.07
C LEU A 80 4.29 -1.86 11.10
N GLY A 81 4.80 -0.68 11.47
CA GLY A 81 5.80 0.04 10.69
C GLY A 81 7.11 -0.73 10.55
N LEU A 82 7.60 -1.35 11.63
CA LEU A 82 8.80 -2.20 11.60
C LEU A 82 8.60 -3.44 10.73
N LEU A 83 7.44 -4.10 10.83
CA LEU A 83 7.07 -5.22 9.97
C LEU A 83 7.03 -4.79 8.51
N TRP A 84 6.51 -3.61 8.19
CA TRP A 84 6.52 -3.07 6.84
C TRP A 84 7.94 -2.94 6.28
N VAL A 85 8.84 -2.32 7.04
CA VAL A 85 10.26 -2.19 6.66
C VAL A 85 10.91 -3.56 6.48
N LEU A 86 10.66 -4.50 7.40
CA LEU A 86 11.20 -5.85 7.35
C LEU A 86 10.71 -6.62 6.12
N LEU A 87 9.42 -6.54 5.78
CA LEU A 87 8.86 -7.12 4.56
C LEU A 87 9.53 -6.55 3.32
N GLY A 88 9.79 -5.23 3.31
CA GLY A 88 10.55 -4.56 2.27
C GLY A 88 11.95 -5.16 2.09
N GLN A 89 12.70 -5.28 3.18
CA GLN A 89 14.05 -5.87 3.21
C GLN A 89 14.07 -7.32 2.76
N LEU A 90 13.14 -8.14 3.25
CA LEU A 90 13.07 -9.55 2.90
C LEU A 90 12.71 -9.74 1.42
N ALA A 91 11.83 -8.90 0.88
CA ALA A 91 11.46 -8.90 -0.53
C ALA A 91 12.58 -8.40 -1.46
N MET A 92 13.58 -7.68 -0.94
CA MET A 92 14.80 -7.35 -1.69
C MET A 92 15.79 -8.52 -1.71
N ARG A 93 15.85 -9.31 -0.63
CA ARG A 93 16.83 -10.40 -0.50
C ARG A 93 16.39 -11.71 -1.15
N SER A 94 15.09 -11.93 -1.33
CA SER A 94 14.55 -13.16 -1.91
C SER A 94 13.54 -12.87 -3.02
N THR A 95 13.84 -13.32 -4.24
CA THR A 95 12.94 -13.23 -5.40
C THR A 95 11.66 -14.01 -5.18
N TRP A 96 11.74 -15.17 -4.52
CA TRP A 96 10.55 -15.97 -4.17
C TRP A 96 9.63 -15.20 -3.21
N PHE A 97 10.20 -14.58 -2.17
CA PHE A 97 9.43 -13.77 -1.23
C PHE A 97 8.88 -12.49 -1.87
N SER A 98 9.66 -11.86 -2.74
CA SER A 98 9.22 -10.73 -3.56
C SER A 98 7.99 -11.10 -4.39
N ASN A 99 8.03 -12.26 -5.06
CA ASN A 99 6.93 -12.75 -5.88
C ASN A 99 5.70 -13.14 -5.05
N LEU A 100 5.89 -13.69 -3.85
CA LEU A 100 4.81 -14.04 -2.94
C LEU A 100 4.07 -12.79 -2.42
N VAL A 101 4.83 -11.78 -1.99
CA VAL A 101 4.29 -10.60 -1.28
C VAL A 101 3.90 -9.47 -2.24
N LYS A 102 4.71 -9.24 -3.28
CA LYS A 102 4.51 -8.15 -4.24
C LYS A 102 4.01 -8.63 -5.60
N GLY A 103 3.94 -9.94 -5.83
CA GLY A 103 3.61 -10.49 -7.15
C GLY A 103 4.79 -10.44 -8.12
N ARG A 104 4.56 -10.93 -9.34
CA ARG A 104 5.49 -10.88 -10.46
C ARG A 104 4.83 -10.18 -11.65
N PRO A 105 5.58 -9.40 -12.45
CA PRO A 105 5.07 -8.92 -13.71
C PRO A 105 4.76 -10.11 -14.63
N LEU A 106 3.72 -9.98 -15.44
CA LEU A 106 3.29 -11.00 -16.39
C LEU A 106 3.43 -10.46 -17.80
N GLU A 107 4.28 -11.08 -18.62
CA GLU A 107 4.36 -10.76 -20.05
C GLU A 107 3.03 -11.14 -20.72
N VAL A 108 2.33 -10.14 -21.26
CA VAL A 108 1.00 -10.32 -21.86
C VAL A 108 1.04 -10.17 -23.39
N ILE A 109 1.98 -9.40 -23.92
CA ILE A 109 2.20 -9.29 -25.36
C ILE A 109 3.68 -9.51 -25.66
N ARG A 110 3.94 -10.30 -26.68
CA ARG A 110 5.28 -10.52 -27.24
C ARG A 110 5.22 -10.53 -28.76
N ASP A 111 6.01 -9.66 -29.38
CA ASP A 111 6.16 -9.48 -30.83
C ASP A 111 4.79 -9.33 -31.51
N GLY A 112 3.94 -8.45 -30.96
CA GLY A 112 2.58 -8.20 -31.44
C GLY A 112 1.56 -9.33 -31.16
N LYS A 113 1.95 -10.40 -30.46
CA LYS A 113 1.07 -11.52 -30.13
C LYS A 113 0.60 -11.47 -28.69
N LEU A 114 -0.72 -11.47 -28.51
CA LEU A 114 -1.37 -11.53 -27.19
C LEU A 114 -1.33 -12.95 -26.62
N ASP A 115 -0.91 -13.09 -25.36
CA ASP A 115 -1.10 -14.29 -24.55
C ASP A 115 -2.43 -14.20 -23.78
N GLU A 116 -3.49 -14.74 -24.38
CA GLU A 116 -4.82 -14.83 -23.77
C GLU A 116 -4.84 -15.63 -22.46
N ALA A 117 -3.92 -16.59 -22.29
CA ALA A 117 -3.84 -17.38 -21.06
C ALA A 117 -3.26 -16.56 -19.90
N VAL A 118 -2.34 -15.64 -20.17
CA VAL A 118 -1.85 -14.66 -19.20
C VAL A 118 -2.95 -13.65 -18.87
N LEU A 119 -3.66 -13.15 -19.88
CA LEU A 119 -4.76 -12.22 -19.70
C LEU A 119 -5.85 -12.78 -18.77
N LYS A 120 -6.23 -14.04 -19.00
CA LYS A 120 -7.18 -14.78 -18.16
C LYS A 120 -6.68 -14.97 -16.73
N ARG A 121 -5.40 -15.33 -16.55
CA ARG A 121 -4.78 -15.46 -15.20
C ARG A 121 -4.73 -14.12 -14.46
N ALA A 122 -4.55 -13.02 -15.18
CA ALA A 122 -4.57 -11.67 -14.63
C ALA A 122 -5.98 -11.10 -14.42
N HIS A 123 -7.04 -11.85 -14.76
CA HIS A 123 -8.44 -11.40 -14.68
C HIS A 123 -8.67 -10.06 -15.41
N MET A 124 -7.95 -9.83 -16.51
CA MET A 124 -8.04 -8.61 -17.30
C MET A 124 -8.85 -8.90 -18.58
N GLY A 125 -9.81 -8.04 -18.91
CA GLY A 125 -10.51 -8.14 -20.19
C GLY A 125 -9.62 -7.67 -21.34
N ARG A 126 -9.80 -8.25 -22.54
CA ARG A 126 -9.08 -7.78 -23.74
C ARG A 126 -9.33 -6.30 -24.04
N ARG A 127 -10.58 -5.84 -23.84
CA ARG A 127 -10.96 -4.43 -23.99
C ARG A 127 -10.23 -3.51 -22.99
N ASP A 128 -9.99 -3.99 -21.77
CA ASP A 128 -9.25 -3.24 -20.76
C ASP A 128 -7.78 -3.10 -21.14
N LEU A 129 -7.18 -4.18 -21.66
CA LEU A 129 -5.83 -4.15 -22.19
C LEU A 129 -5.73 -3.16 -23.36
N GLU A 130 -6.61 -3.26 -24.36
CA GLU A 130 -6.64 -2.36 -25.51
C GLU A 130 -6.87 -0.89 -25.10
N GLN A 131 -7.71 -0.64 -24.08
CA GLN A 131 -7.85 0.70 -23.49
C GLN A 131 -6.54 1.18 -22.88
N LYS A 132 -5.86 0.36 -22.07
CA LYS A 132 -4.59 0.73 -21.44
C LYS A 132 -3.47 0.95 -22.46
N LEU A 133 -3.41 0.15 -23.52
CA LEU A 133 -2.46 0.33 -24.63
C LEU A 133 -2.72 1.64 -25.39
N ARG A 134 -3.99 2.00 -25.63
CA ARG A 134 -4.36 3.29 -26.24
C ARG A 134 -3.92 4.48 -25.40
N MET A 135 -4.03 4.40 -24.07
CA MET A 135 -3.50 5.44 -23.17
C MET A 135 -1.98 5.58 -23.27
N GLN A 136 -1.27 4.56 -23.76
CA GLN A 136 0.18 4.59 -24.02
C GLN A 136 0.53 4.90 -25.48
N GLY A 137 -0.46 5.19 -26.32
CA GLY A 137 -0.27 5.57 -27.72
C GLY A 137 -0.32 4.43 -28.73
N TYR A 138 -0.67 3.20 -28.31
CA TYR A 138 -0.79 2.05 -29.21
C TYR A 138 -2.25 1.84 -29.60
N ALA A 139 -2.55 1.92 -30.90
CA ALA A 139 -3.90 1.74 -31.42
C ALA A 139 -4.30 0.27 -31.54
N ARG A 140 -3.32 -0.62 -31.78
CA ARG A 140 -3.54 -2.06 -31.98
C ARG A 140 -2.49 -2.87 -31.23
N ILE A 141 -2.84 -4.12 -30.93
CA ILE A 141 -1.96 -5.05 -30.18
C ILE A 141 -0.76 -5.45 -31.03
N GLU A 142 -0.94 -5.57 -32.34
CA GLU A 142 0.09 -5.98 -33.29
C GLU A 142 1.24 -4.96 -33.38
N ASP A 143 0.97 -3.70 -33.03
CA ASP A 143 1.96 -2.62 -33.03
C ASP A 143 2.81 -2.60 -31.74
N VAL A 144 2.56 -3.51 -30.79
CA VAL A 144 3.21 -3.56 -29.48
C VAL A 144 4.32 -4.62 -29.46
N PRO A 145 5.61 -4.24 -29.31
CA PRO A 145 6.72 -5.19 -29.28
C PRO A 145 6.65 -6.09 -28.04
N ARG A 146 6.58 -5.49 -26.84
CA ARG A 146 6.39 -6.23 -25.58
C ARG A 146 5.56 -5.43 -24.60
N ALA A 147 4.63 -6.11 -23.93
CA ALA A 147 3.89 -5.51 -22.83
C ALA A 147 3.84 -6.44 -21.61
N TYR A 148 3.86 -5.84 -20.43
CA TYR A 148 3.75 -6.53 -19.16
C TYR A 148 2.59 -5.98 -18.35
N ILE A 149 1.90 -6.87 -17.65
CA ILE A 149 1.01 -6.53 -16.54
C ILE A 149 1.91 -6.44 -15.30
N GLU A 150 2.10 -5.24 -14.79
CA GLU A 150 2.91 -4.96 -13.61
C GLU A 150 2.24 -5.43 -12.31
N ARG A 151 3.02 -5.45 -11.22
CA ARG A 151 2.59 -5.91 -9.88
C ARG A 151 1.38 -5.18 -9.31
N ASN A 152 1.19 -3.93 -9.73
CA ASN A 152 0.07 -3.05 -9.36
C ASN A 152 -1.11 -3.16 -10.36
N GLY A 153 -1.02 -4.02 -11.38
CA GLY A 153 -2.02 -4.15 -12.46
C GLY A 153 -1.94 -3.10 -13.56
N ALA A 154 -0.94 -2.20 -13.53
CA ALA A 154 -0.64 -1.30 -14.62
C ALA A 154 -0.10 -2.08 -15.83
N ILE A 155 -0.19 -1.49 -17.01
CA ILE A 155 0.48 -2.02 -18.20
C ILE A 155 1.75 -1.22 -18.41
N SER A 156 2.86 -1.89 -18.65
CA SER A 156 4.09 -1.29 -19.16
C SER A 156 4.35 -1.82 -20.57
N VAL A 157 4.80 -0.97 -21.48
CA VAL A 157 5.22 -1.34 -22.82
C VAL A 157 6.70 -1.03 -22.97
N LEU A 158 7.48 -2.03 -23.38
CA LEU A 158 8.87 -1.83 -23.75
C LEU A 158 8.92 -1.41 -25.22
N LYS A 159 9.42 -0.19 -25.44
CA LYS A 159 9.92 0.25 -26.75
C LYS A 159 11.34 -0.29 -26.89
N GLU A 160 11.65 -0.89 -28.03
CA GLU A 160 13.02 -1.32 -28.35
C GLU A 160 14.03 -0.18 -28.21
#